data_AF-A0A8B7YCF9-F1
#
_entry.id   AF-A0A8B7YCF9-F1
#
_cell.length_a   1.000
_cell.length_b   1.000
_cell.length_c   1.000
_cell.angle_alpha   90.00
_cell.angle_beta   90.00
_cell.angle_gamma   90.00
#
_symmetry.space_group_name_H-M   'P 1'
#
loop_
_entity.id
_entity.type
_entity.pdbx_description
1 polymer ?
#
loop_
_entity_poly.entity_id
_entity_poly.type
_entity_poly.pdbx_seq_one_letter_code
_entity_poly.pdbx_strand_id
1 'polypeptide(L)'
;MRALRVFLFAVFTVCSGDIPTVTKLDLKAYVGRWYQPFQNRWTKIVNVDLDSVCTTADYKIINQTFVSVYNAGREGWPEGKRRDIAGFAYIPDPSQPGRLKVVLDGVPTAGDYLIIKLGPIIDGQYQYAVVTSSGDRALYVLARNPISFLDKYAEEVLKFLDDNGYRGFLKKPLPLLQATNCGYPESSGGWLTSCVLSDTEYKLYTARKMVKIFSAVVALCLAGTGLGAPAYFSPPKTVSELDVQSYLGRWYQMFADLVVVSTFERNADCVTADYGLNPNNTISVYNANTDGSPTGPRKAIKGYAYVPNKNEPGQLLVKFPVNPIPGPYWVIQLGPKETTWRNAQPQYQYSIVSDPMRAGLFVLARDPADFRSRFQADVLQWLKVNQFDHFYNKPIETVQTEACKYPPADGKPEKW
;
A
#
# COMPACT_ATOMS: atom_id res chain seq x y z
N MET A 1 -20.98 -32.33 55.68
CA MET A 1 -19.51 -32.27 55.49
C MET A 1 -19.22 -32.21 54.00
N ARG A 2 -18.77 -31.05 53.50
CA ARG A 2 -18.43 -30.82 52.08
C ARG A 2 -16.99 -31.29 51.84
N ALA A 3 -16.78 -32.21 50.91
CA ALA A 3 -15.46 -32.56 50.42
C ALA A 3 -14.99 -31.50 49.41
N LEU A 4 -13.91 -30.80 49.75
CA LEU A 4 -13.28 -29.77 48.93
C LEU A 4 -12.52 -30.47 47.79
N ARG A 5 -13.00 -30.36 46.55
CA ARG A 5 -12.23 -30.76 45.36
C ARG A 5 -11.24 -29.64 45.03
N VAL A 6 -9.96 -29.89 45.32
CA VAL A 6 -8.85 -29.06 44.87
C VAL A 6 -8.76 -29.18 43.35
N PHE A 7 -9.15 -28.13 42.63
CA PHE A 7 -8.77 -27.98 41.23
C PHE A 7 -7.32 -27.50 41.20
N LEU A 8 -6.41 -28.41 40.83
CA LEU A 8 -5.06 -28.06 40.44
C LEU A 8 -5.17 -27.21 39.16
N PHE A 9 -5.10 -25.88 39.30
CA PHE A 9 -4.83 -25.03 38.15
C PHE A 9 -3.39 -25.32 37.72
N ALA A 10 -3.25 -26.14 36.69
CA ALA A 10 -2.03 -26.15 35.89
C ALA A 10 -1.92 -24.75 35.29
N VAL A 11 -1.08 -23.92 35.90
CA VAL A 11 -0.54 -22.73 35.25
C VAL A 11 0.25 -23.28 34.06
N PHE A 12 -0.38 -23.32 32.89
CA PHE A 12 0.38 -23.39 31.64
C PHE A 12 1.16 -22.09 31.58
N THR A 13 2.40 -22.14 32.06
CA THR A 13 3.44 -21.24 31.59
C THR A 13 3.51 -21.47 30.09
N VAL A 14 2.78 -20.65 29.32
CA VAL A 14 3.05 -20.50 27.90
C VAL A 14 4.44 -19.87 27.88
N CYS A 15 5.46 -20.72 27.78
CA CYS A 15 6.78 -20.28 27.38
C CYS A 15 6.57 -19.54 26.07
N SER A 16 6.66 -18.21 26.10
CA SER A 16 6.72 -17.41 24.88
C SER A 16 7.94 -17.92 24.12
N GLY A 17 7.71 -18.74 23.08
CA GLY A 17 8.77 -19.30 22.27
C GLY A 17 9.67 -18.17 21.78
N ASP A 18 10.97 -18.33 21.97
CA ASP A 18 11.94 -17.35 21.51
C ASP A 18 11.81 -17.19 19.98
N ILE A 19 11.76 -15.96 19.48
CA ILE A 19 11.45 -15.67 18.07
C ILE A 19 12.72 -15.92 17.23
N PRO A 20 12.75 -16.91 16.32
CA PRO A 20 13.94 -17.16 15.53
C PRO A 20 14.25 -15.97 14.62
N THR A 21 15.47 -15.45 14.69
CA THR A 21 15.95 -14.37 13.82
C THR A 21 17.03 -14.87 12.88
N VAL A 22 17.32 -14.11 11.82
CA VAL A 22 18.42 -14.43 10.90
C VAL A 22 19.75 -14.53 11.66
N THR A 23 20.54 -15.53 11.30
CA THR A 23 21.85 -15.82 11.93
C THR A 23 23.00 -15.10 11.25
N LYS A 24 22.75 -14.46 10.11
CA LYS A 24 23.71 -13.63 9.36
C LYS A 24 22.99 -12.37 8.89
N LEU A 25 23.68 -11.24 9.02
CA LEU A 25 23.23 -9.94 8.52
C LEU A 25 24.42 -9.23 7.88
N ASP A 26 24.36 -8.99 6.57
CA ASP A 26 25.27 -8.07 5.90
C ASP A 26 24.73 -6.64 6.04
N LEU A 27 25.32 -5.88 6.97
CA LEU A 27 24.85 -4.53 7.26
C LEU A 27 24.99 -3.60 6.05
N LYS A 28 26.02 -3.79 5.20
CA LYS A 28 26.21 -2.96 4.01
C LYS A 28 25.10 -3.20 2.99
N ALA A 29 24.66 -4.44 2.85
CA ALA A 29 23.53 -4.80 1.99
C ALA A 29 22.16 -4.43 2.57
N TYR A 30 22.09 -4.13 3.88
CA TYR A 30 20.86 -3.78 4.57
C TYR A 30 20.59 -2.27 4.61
N VAL A 31 21.63 -1.44 4.67
CA VAL A 31 21.45 0.03 4.69
C VAL A 31 20.90 0.58 3.37
N GLY A 32 20.43 1.83 3.38
CA GLY A 32 19.69 2.46 2.29
C GLY A 32 18.19 2.46 2.53
N ARG A 33 17.43 2.84 1.50
CA ARG A 33 15.97 2.97 1.59
C ARG A 33 15.26 1.63 1.50
N TRP A 34 14.23 1.50 2.30
CA TRP A 34 13.21 0.47 2.26
C TRP A 34 11.83 1.10 2.13
N TYR A 35 10.94 0.41 1.41
CA TYR A 35 9.52 0.68 1.35
C TYR A 35 8.78 -0.42 2.09
N GLN A 36 7.67 -0.11 2.73
CA GLN A 36 6.92 -1.09 3.52
C GLN A 36 5.65 -1.53 2.79
N PRO A 37 5.66 -2.60 1.99
CA PRO A 37 4.47 -3.09 1.29
C PRO A 37 3.45 -3.82 2.19
N PHE A 38 3.86 -4.37 3.35
CA PHE A 38 2.93 -5.01 4.29
C PHE A 38 3.22 -4.68 5.75
N GLN A 39 2.16 -4.68 6.55
CA GLN A 39 2.18 -4.56 8.01
C GLN A 39 1.11 -5.44 8.66
N ASN A 40 0.86 -5.34 9.96
CA ASN A 40 -0.33 -5.96 10.58
C ASN A 40 -1.12 -4.97 11.46
N ARG A 41 -2.23 -5.41 12.04
CA ARG A 41 -3.08 -4.51 12.87
C ARG A 41 -2.44 -4.14 14.18
N TRP A 42 -1.60 -5.01 14.75
CA TRP A 42 -0.81 -4.66 15.91
C TRP A 42 0.09 -3.48 15.61
N THR A 43 0.84 -3.49 14.50
CA THR A 43 1.62 -2.34 14.01
C THR A 43 0.74 -1.09 13.88
N LYS A 44 -0.46 -1.23 13.32
CA LYS A 44 -1.47 -0.16 13.20
C LYS A 44 -1.85 0.48 14.55
N ILE A 45 -1.97 -0.33 15.60
CA ILE A 45 -2.40 0.09 16.94
C ILE A 45 -1.24 0.71 17.73
N VAL A 46 -0.06 0.09 17.71
CA VAL A 46 1.07 0.51 18.55
C VAL A 46 1.77 1.75 18.02
N ASN A 47 1.76 1.98 16.71
CA ASN A 47 2.42 3.15 16.11
C ASN A 47 1.55 4.42 16.14
N VAL A 48 0.32 4.40 16.68
CA VAL A 48 -0.65 5.51 16.74
C VAL A 48 -0.91 6.23 15.38
N ASP A 49 -0.34 5.76 14.28
CA ASP A 49 -0.57 6.23 12.93
C ASP A 49 -1.48 5.22 12.23
N LEU A 50 -2.76 5.23 12.62
CA LEU A 50 -3.70 4.20 12.17
C LEU A 50 -3.66 4.10 10.63
N ASP A 51 -3.57 5.17 9.87
CA ASP A 51 -3.67 5.06 8.41
C ASP A 51 -2.39 5.43 7.64
N SER A 52 -1.20 5.21 8.21
CA SER A 52 0.06 5.53 7.51
C SER A 52 0.19 4.79 6.17
N VAL A 53 0.47 5.51 5.09
CA VAL A 53 0.82 4.96 3.77
C VAL A 53 2.15 5.54 3.29
N CYS A 54 2.66 5.05 2.15
CA CYS A 54 3.93 5.50 1.59
C CYS A 54 5.09 5.37 2.57
N THR A 55 4.99 4.38 3.46
CA THR A 55 5.92 4.23 4.56
C THR A 55 7.26 3.74 4.04
N THR A 56 8.30 4.48 4.40
CA THR A 56 9.68 4.16 4.10
C THR A 56 10.50 4.12 5.38
N ALA A 57 11.55 3.31 5.35
CA ALA A 57 12.61 3.33 6.36
C ALA A 57 13.94 3.54 5.65
N ASP A 58 14.66 4.59 6.01
CA ASP A 58 15.98 4.92 5.50
C ASP A 58 17.03 4.60 6.57
N TYR A 59 18.00 3.77 6.20
CA TYR A 59 19.09 3.36 7.09
C TYR A 59 20.45 3.83 6.57
N LYS A 60 21.35 4.25 7.47
CA LYS A 60 22.74 4.59 7.14
C LYS A 60 23.68 4.11 8.24
N ILE A 61 24.83 3.57 7.86
CA ILE A 61 25.86 3.20 8.83
C ILE A 61 26.41 4.49 9.43
N ILE A 62 26.37 4.60 10.76
CA ILE A 62 27.02 5.69 11.48
C ILE A 62 28.46 5.28 11.79
N ASN A 63 28.62 4.11 12.42
CA ASN A 63 29.90 3.51 12.75
C ASN A 63 29.75 1.98 12.89
N GLN A 64 30.72 1.31 13.51
CA GLN A 64 30.71 -0.16 13.69
C GLN A 64 29.57 -0.68 14.58
N THR A 65 28.96 0.19 15.40
CA THR A 65 27.96 -0.19 16.39
C THR A 65 26.56 0.28 16.02
N PHE A 66 26.46 1.46 15.40
CA PHE A 66 25.18 2.16 15.21
C PHE A 66 24.82 2.40 13.74
N VAL A 67 23.51 2.32 13.49
CA VAL A 67 22.86 2.60 12.20
C VAL A 67 21.81 3.66 12.43
N SER A 68 21.78 4.73 11.65
CA SER A 68 20.70 5.72 11.72
C SER A 68 19.41 5.10 11.21
N VAL A 69 18.29 5.48 11.81
CA VAL A 69 16.94 5.09 11.38
C VAL A 69 16.17 6.36 11.09
N TYR A 70 15.59 6.44 9.89
CA TYR A 70 14.66 7.48 9.55
C TYR A 70 13.41 6.84 8.95
N ASN A 71 12.34 6.80 9.73
CA ASN A 71 11.05 6.32 9.26
C ASN A 71 10.25 7.52 8.80
N ALA A 72 9.69 7.44 7.61
CA ALA A 72 8.76 8.43 7.10
C ALA A 72 7.52 7.72 6.57
N GLY A 73 6.39 8.36 6.72
CA GLY A 73 5.11 7.91 6.19
C GLY A 73 4.17 9.09 6.08
N ARG A 74 2.95 8.81 5.65
CA ARG A 74 1.94 9.84 5.46
C ARG A 74 0.62 9.37 6.01
N GLU A 75 -0.03 10.23 6.78
CA GLU A 75 -1.33 9.90 7.35
C GLU A 75 -2.40 9.74 6.27
N GLY A 76 -3.03 8.58 6.25
CA GLY A 76 -4.17 8.21 5.41
C GLY A 76 -3.82 7.82 3.97
N TRP A 77 -2.92 8.55 3.31
CA TRP A 77 -2.81 8.56 1.85
C TRP A 77 -1.49 9.23 1.33
N PRO A 78 -1.16 9.15 0.02
CA PRO A 78 0.17 9.51 -0.50
C PRO A 78 0.65 10.97 -0.44
N GLU A 79 -0.24 11.92 -0.17
CA GLU A 79 0.06 13.34 0.04
C GLU A 79 -0.40 13.76 1.45
N GLY A 80 -0.53 12.78 2.35
CA GLY A 80 -0.90 12.98 3.73
C GLY A 80 0.09 13.85 4.44
N LYS A 81 -0.35 14.38 5.59
CA LYS A 81 0.59 15.03 6.50
C LYS A 81 1.75 14.07 6.69
N ARG A 82 2.93 14.54 6.31
CA ARG A 82 4.14 13.76 6.49
C ARG A 82 4.34 13.57 7.98
N ARG A 83 4.54 12.32 8.36
CA ARG A 83 5.01 11.93 9.66
C ARG A 83 6.35 11.30 9.46
N ASP A 84 7.27 11.67 10.32
CA ASP A 84 8.57 11.06 10.33
C ASP A 84 9.11 11.06 11.74
N ILE A 85 9.98 10.09 11.95
CA ILE A 85 10.66 9.90 13.21
C ILE A 85 12.06 9.39 12.93
N ALA A 86 13.02 10.06 13.52
CA ALA A 86 14.43 9.71 13.42
C ALA A 86 14.87 8.95 14.67
N GLY A 87 16.00 8.28 14.56
CA GLY A 87 16.59 7.52 15.64
C GLY A 87 17.81 6.76 15.19
N PHE A 88 18.14 5.72 15.96
CA PHE A 88 19.22 4.81 15.64
C PHE A 88 18.87 3.37 16.04
N ALA A 89 19.55 2.42 15.43
CA ALA A 89 19.49 1.02 15.78
C ALA A 89 20.90 0.48 16.07
N TYR A 90 20.96 -0.55 16.90
CA TYR A 90 22.19 -1.27 17.22
C TYR A 90 21.90 -2.75 17.51
N ILE A 91 22.93 -3.58 17.34
CA ILE A 91 22.91 -5.00 17.70
C ILE A 91 23.43 -5.11 19.15
N PRO A 92 22.59 -5.44 20.15
CA PRO A 92 23.04 -5.56 21.54
C PRO A 92 23.96 -6.77 21.77
N ASP A 93 23.78 -7.84 20.99
CA ASP A 93 24.59 -9.06 21.05
C ASP A 93 25.08 -9.43 19.64
N PRO A 94 26.37 -9.22 19.32
CA PRO A 94 26.94 -9.52 18.00
C PRO A 94 26.80 -10.98 17.56
N SER A 95 26.59 -11.92 18.49
CA SER A 95 26.34 -13.34 18.17
C SER A 95 24.93 -13.58 17.62
N GLN A 96 24.03 -12.60 17.77
CA GLN A 96 22.63 -12.63 17.33
C GLN A 96 22.34 -11.46 16.38
N PRO A 97 22.93 -11.44 15.18
CA PRO A 97 22.90 -10.28 14.29
C PRO A 97 21.50 -9.91 13.77
N GLY A 98 20.54 -10.84 13.81
CA GLY A 98 19.13 -10.57 13.49
C GLY A 98 18.33 -9.90 14.60
N ARG A 99 18.90 -9.69 15.79
CA ARG A 99 18.26 -9.03 16.93
C ARG A 99 18.84 -7.65 17.12
N LEU A 100 18.03 -6.64 16.87
CA LEU A 100 18.41 -5.25 17.04
C LEU A 100 17.50 -4.56 18.05
N LYS A 101 18.03 -3.49 18.62
CA LYS A 101 17.24 -2.49 19.35
C LYS A 101 17.15 -1.24 18.50
N VAL A 102 15.97 -0.65 18.43
CA VAL A 102 15.73 0.65 17.79
C VAL A 102 15.36 1.67 18.86
N VAL A 103 16.03 2.82 18.84
CA VAL A 103 15.75 3.96 19.70
C VAL A 103 15.30 5.09 18.80
N LEU A 104 14.08 5.60 19.02
CA LEU A 104 13.47 6.66 18.24
C LEU A 104 13.33 7.92 19.09
N ASP A 105 13.46 9.08 18.46
CA ASP A 105 13.39 10.37 19.14
C ASP A 105 12.04 10.55 19.84
N GLY A 106 12.06 11.04 21.08
CA GLY A 106 10.87 11.18 21.93
C GLY A 106 10.25 9.87 22.43
N VAL A 107 10.77 8.70 22.09
CA VAL A 107 10.28 7.39 22.58
C VAL A 107 11.10 6.96 23.81
N PRO A 108 10.47 6.72 24.98
CA PRO A 108 11.18 6.55 26.25
C PRO A 108 11.95 5.23 26.36
N THR A 109 11.65 4.25 25.52
CA THR A 109 12.21 2.90 25.59
C THR A 109 12.65 2.41 24.22
N ALA A 110 13.80 1.72 24.17
CA ALA A 110 14.24 1.03 22.96
C ALA A 110 13.26 -0.08 22.56
N GLY A 111 12.79 -0.04 21.32
CA GLY A 111 11.95 -1.07 20.72
C GLY A 111 12.77 -2.26 20.21
N ASP A 112 12.16 -3.43 20.19
CA ASP A 112 12.73 -4.61 19.55
C ASP A 112 12.54 -4.57 18.04
N TYR A 113 13.64 -4.80 17.31
CA TYR A 113 13.68 -4.90 15.87
C TYR A 113 14.30 -6.25 15.51
N LEU A 114 13.45 -7.25 15.28
CA LEU A 114 13.84 -8.64 15.08
C LEU A 114 13.70 -8.99 13.60
N ILE A 115 14.81 -9.16 12.90
CA ILE A 115 14.83 -9.56 11.49
C ILE A 115 14.64 -11.08 11.43
N ILE A 116 13.46 -11.52 11.00
CA ILE A 116 13.07 -12.94 10.97
C ILE A 116 13.25 -13.59 9.60
N LYS A 117 13.36 -12.78 8.53
CA LYS A 117 13.69 -13.26 7.18
C LYS A 117 14.35 -12.16 6.36
N LEU A 118 15.30 -12.55 5.51
CA LEU A 118 15.94 -11.69 4.52
C LEU A 118 15.79 -12.31 3.14
N GLY A 119 15.64 -11.46 2.12
CA GLY A 119 15.67 -11.86 0.72
C GLY A 119 17.09 -12.07 0.19
N PRO A 120 17.22 -12.40 -1.10
CA PRO A 120 18.53 -12.46 -1.75
C PRO A 120 19.19 -11.08 -1.80
N ILE A 121 20.53 -11.08 -1.91
CA ILE A 121 21.31 -9.88 -2.23
C ILE A 121 21.42 -9.81 -3.75
N ILE A 122 20.92 -8.73 -4.35
CA ILE A 122 21.07 -8.40 -5.77
C ILE A 122 21.66 -7.00 -5.84
N ASP A 123 22.70 -6.82 -6.66
CA ASP A 123 23.45 -5.56 -6.80
C ASP A 123 23.89 -4.98 -5.45
N GLY A 124 24.35 -5.86 -4.56
CA GLY A 124 24.84 -5.50 -3.24
C GLY A 124 23.77 -5.10 -2.23
N GLN A 125 22.48 -5.25 -2.53
CA GLN A 125 21.39 -4.94 -1.60
C GLN A 125 20.45 -6.12 -1.38
N TYR A 126 20.07 -6.37 -0.11
CA TYR A 126 18.96 -7.27 0.19
C TYR A 126 17.68 -6.75 -0.48
N GLN A 127 16.91 -7.63 -1.12
CA GLN A 127 15.71 -7.22 -1.86
C GLN A 127 14.47 -7.05 -0.96
N TYR A 128 14.37 -7.82 0.12
CA TYR A 128 13.32 -7.70 1.13
C TYR A 128 13.84 -8.05 2.53
N ALA A 129 13.12 -7.59 3.55
CA ALA A 129 13.30 -7.98 4.94
C ALA A 129 11.95 -8.14 5.63
N VAL A 130 11.83 -9.13 6.51
CA VAL A 130 10.66 -9.31 7.37
C VAL A 130 11.10 -9.07 8.80
N VAL A 131 10.43 -8.15 9.48
CA VAL A 131 10.80 -7.66 10.80
C VAL A 131 9.61 -7.72 11.74
N THR A 132 9.86 -8.14 12.98
CA THR A 132 8.87 -8.16 14.07
C THR A 132 9.43 -7.56 15.35
N SER A 133 8.57 -7.45 16.37
CA SER A 133 8.92 -7.02 17.72
C SER A 133 8.83 -8.20 18.70
N SER A 134 9.28 -8.01 19.94
CA SER A 134 9.07 -8.98 21.01
C SER A 134 7.60 -9.40 21.13
N GLY A 135 7.40 -10.69 21.42
CA GLY A 135 6.09 -11.31 21.50
C GLY A 135 5.33 -11.33 20.17
N ASP A 136 6.03 -11.23 19.04
CA ASP A 136 5.56 -11.40 17.64
C ASP A 136 4.38 -10.50 17.22
N ARG A 137 4.22 -9.38 17.91
CA ARG A 137 3.06 -8.50 17.77
C ARG A 137 3.15 -7.65 16.51
N ALA A 138 4.18 -6.81 16.37
CA ALA A 138 4.31 -5.95 15.19
C ALA A 138 4.86 -6.72 13.98
N LEU A 139 4.42 -6.35 12.78
CA LEU A 139 4.95 -6.85 11.52
C LEU A 139 5.33 -5.67 10.61
N TYR A 140 6.54 -5.72 10.07
CA TYR A 140 7.03 -4.85 9.02
C TYR A 140 7.64 -5.72 7.93
N VAL A 141 7.00 -5.75 6.76
CA VAL A 141 7.62 -6.31 5.54
C VAL A 141 8.19 -5.15 4.77
N LEU A 142 9.50 -5.18 4.54
CA LEU A 142 10.27 -4.14 3.88
C LEU A 142 10.76 -4.66 2.53
N ALA A 143 10.72 -3.83 1.50
CA ALA A 143 11.16 -4.12 0.15
C ALA A 143 11.99 -2.97 -0.43
N ARG A 144 13.03 -3.28 -1.23
CA ARG A 144 13.77 -2.25 -1.98
C ARG A 144 12.94 -1.62 -3.09
N ASN A 145 12.11 -2.44 -3.71
CA ASN A 145 11.17 -2.02 -4.73
C ASN A 145 9.84 -2.76 -4.47
N PRO A 146 8.76 -2.07 -4.08
CA PRO A 146 7.47 -2.68 -3.83
C PRO A 146 6.93 -3.50 -4.99
N ILE A 147 7.09 -3.02 -6.23
CA ILE A 147 6.58 -3.68 -7.44
C ILE A 147 7.33 -5.00 -7.65
N SER A 148 8.66 -4.96 -7.69
CA SER A 148 9.45 -6.18 -7.88
C SER A 148 9.28 -7.15 -6.71
N PHE A 149 9.04 -6.65 -5.50
CA PHE A 149 8.72 -7.48 -4.35
C PHE A 149 7.40 -8.20 -4.49
N LEU A 150 6.34 -7.47 -4.85
CA LEU A 150 5.02 -8.04 -5.07
C LEU A 150 5.08 -9.12 -6.16
N ASP A 151 5.78 -8.86 -7.26
CA ASP A 151 5.98 -9.81 -8.36
C ASP A 151 6.75 -11.08 -7.93
N LYS A 152 7.92 -10.92 -7.30
CA LYS A 152 8.90 -12.02 -7.16
C LYS A 152 8.92 -12.71 -5.81
N TYR A 153 8.58 -12.00 -4.73
CA TYR A 153 8.89 -12.43 -3.36
C TYR A 153 7.69 -12.46 -2.44
N ALA A 154 6.62 -11.75 -2.74
CA ALA A 154 5.54 -11.59 -1.79
C ALA A 154 4.77 -12.90 -1.56
N GLU A 155 4.68 -13.81 -2.53
CA GLU A 155 4.08 -15.14 -2.32
C GLU A 155 4.87 -15.96 -1.28
N GLU A 156 6.20 -16.08 -1.45
CA GLU A 156 7.03 -16.83 -0.51
C GLU A 156 7.06 -16.18 0.89
N VAL A 157 7.02 -14.85 0.96
CA VAL A 157 7.03 -14.11 2.22
C VAL A 157 5.69 -14.26 2.94
N LEU A 158 4.56 -14.15 2.24
CA LEU A 158 3.25 -14.35 2.83
C LEU A 158 3.05 -15.80 3.28
N LYS A 159 3.54 -16.78 2.51
CA LYS A 159 3.58 -18.18 2.95
C LYS A 159 4.43 -18.37 4.20
N PHE A 160 5.63 -17.80 4.23
CA PHE A 160 6.48 -17.83 5.41
C PHE A 160 5.78 -17.23 6.64
N LEU A 161 5.09 -16.09 6.48
CA LEU A 161 4.35 -15.44 7.55
C LEU A 161 3.20 -16.32 8.06
N ASP A 162 2.45 -16.96 7.14
CA ASP A 162 1.40 -17.90 7.48
C ASP A 162 1.94 -19.11 8.27
N ASP A 163 3.01 -19.75 7.76
CA ASP A 163 3.67 -20.89 8.40
C ASP A 163 4.22 -20.55 9.80
N ASN A 164 4.57 -19.28 10.03
CA ASN A 164 5.09 -18.76 11.31
C ASN A 164 4.01 -18.05 12.16
N GLY A 165 2.73 -18.33 11.93
CA GLY A 165 1.65 -17.93 12.84
C GLY A 165 1.21 -16.46 12.75
N TYR A 166 1.56 -15.75 11.67
CA TYR A 166 0.98 -14.45 11.34
C TYR A 166 -0.39 -14.63 10.68
N ARG A 167 -1.32 -15.20 11.46
CA ARG A 167 -2.69 -15.52 11.06
C ARG A 167 -3.71 -14.74 11.91
N GLY A 168 -4.97 -14.81 11.51
CA GLY A 168 -6.07 -14.21 12.28
C GLY A 168 -6.12 -12.68 12.21
N PHE A 169 -7.10 -12.09 12.91
CA PHE A 169 -7.45 -10.68 12.69
C PHE A 169 -6.30 -9.70 12.98
N LEU A 170 -5.58 -9.90 14.08
CA LEU A 170 -4.57 -8.95 14.56
C LEU A 170 -3.20 -9.10 13.89
N LYS A 171 -2.77 -10.34 13.65
CA LYS A 171 -1.41 -10.64 13.19
C LYS A 171 -1.29 -10.83 11.69
N LYS A 172 -2.40 -11.07 10.97
CA LYS A 172 -2.33 -11.29 9.51
C LYS A 172 -1.67 -10.10 8.80
N PRO A 173 -0.87 -10.36 7.76
CA PRO A 173 -0.34 -9.31 6.90
C PRO A 173 -1.48 -8.52 6.25
N LEU A 174 -1.32 -7.21 6.22
CA LEU A 174 -2.19 -6.26 5.58
C LEU A 174 -1.35 -5.46 4.59
N PRO A 175 -1.80 -5.34 3.32
CA PRO A 175 -1.09 -4.53 2.35
C PRO A 175 -1.11 -3.06 2.79
N LEU A 176 -0.02 -2.38 2.48
CA LEU A 176 0.14 -0.95 2.69
C LEU A 176 0.32 -0.29 1.34
N LEU A 177 -0.41 0.81 1.11
CA LEU A 177 -0.33 1.52 -0.16
C LEU A 177 1.07 2.13 -0.35
N GLN A 178 1.71 1.74 -1.44
CA GLN A 178 2.92 2.35 -2.00
C GLN A 178 2.52 2.82 -3.39
N ALA A 179 2.43 4.13 -3.59
CA ALA A 179 1.98 4.76 -4.84
C ALA A 179 3.10 5.58 -5.49
N THR A 180 3.01 5.86 -6.79
CA THR A 180 4.00 6.66 -7.52
C THR A 180 3.99 8.14 -7.10
N ASN A 181 2.85 8.64 -6.63
CA ASN A 181 2.66 10.01 -6.15
C ASN A 181 2.99 10.20 -4.66
N CYS A 182 3.55 9.21 -3.98
CA CYS A 182 3.94 9.30 -2.57
C CYS A 182 4.91 10.45 -2.24
N GLY A 183 5.53 11.07 -3.25
CA GLY A 183 6.50 12.15 -3.08
C GLY A 183 7.56 11.73 -2.07
N TYR A 184 8.13 10.53 -2.26
CA TYR A 184 9.13 9.97 -1.36
C TYR A 184 10.26 11.00 -1.19
N PRO A 185 10.75 11.23 0.04
CA PRO A 185 11.85 12.17 0.24
C PRO A 185 13.02 11.77 -0.66
N GLU A 186 13.73 12.70 -1.32
CA GLU A 186 14.89 12.31 -2.14
C GLU A 186 15.85 11.41 -1.36
N SER A 187 16.37 10.37 -2.01
CA SER A 187 17.37 9.46 -1.41
C SER A 187 18.67 10.24 -1.18
N SER A 188 18.76 10.85 0.00
CA SER A 188 19.88 11.60 0.58
C SER A 188 21.05 11.96 -0.35
N GLY A 189 20.90 13.09 -1.07
CA GLY A 189 22.02 13.95 -1.49
C GLY A 189 21.99 15.33 -0.82
N GLY A 190 20.81 15.84 -0.45
CA GLY A 190 20.63 17.22 0.05
C GLY A 190 20.35 17.40 1.55
N TRP A 191 20.14 16.32 2.32
CA TRP A 191 19.76 16.41 3.75
C TRP A 191 20.96 16.42 4.72
N LEU A 192 22.18 16.49 4.18
CA LEU A 192 23.46 16.29 4.88
C LEU A 192 23.93 17.46 5.76
N THR A 193 23.15 18.53 5.93
CA THR A 193 23.59 19.67 6.76
C THR A 193 22.75 19.93 8.00
N SER A 194 21.62 19.25 8.23
CA SER A 194 20.79 19.51 9.41
C SER A 194 20.62 18.34 10.39
N CYS A 195 21.09 17.12 10.05
CA CYS A 195 20.99 15.95 10.93
C CYS A 195 22.25 15.06 10.89
N VAL A 196 23.43 15.67 10.85
CA VAL A 196 24.65 15.02 11.35
C VAL A 196 24.86 15.63 12.72
N LEU A 197 24.58 14.88 13.79
CA LEU A 197 25.15 15.23 15.08
C LEU A 197 26.67 15.09 14.91
N SER A 198 27.35 16.21 14.71
CA SER A 198 28.80 16.27 14.83
C SER A 198 29.19 15.78 16.22
N ASP A 199 30.37 15.21 16.39
CA ASP A 199 30.90 14.75 17.71
C ASP A 199 30.90 15.86 18.78
N THR A 200 30.67 17.10 18.36
CA THR A 200 30.49 18.29 19.19
C THR A 200 29.06 18.41 19.76
N GLU A 201 28.02 17.95 19.05
CA GLU A 201 26.61 18.05 19.47
C GLU A 201 26.20 17.02 20.53
N TYR A 202 26.87 15.86 20.60
CA TYR A 202 26.70 14.90 21.71
C TYR A 202 27.21 15.50 23.05
N LYS A 203 28.29 16.28 23.01
CA LYS A 203 28.87 16.94 24.20
C LYS A 203 28.13 18.21 24.62
N LEU A 204 27.29 18.78 23.75
CA LEU A 204 26.51 19.99 24.02
C LEU A 204 25.10 19.69 24.55
N TYR A 205 24.56 18.48 24.36
CA TYR A 205 23.29 18.05 25.00
C TYR A 205 23.39 17.99 26.55
N THR A 206 24.60 17.87 27.10
CA THR A 206 24.88 17.91 28.55
C THR A 206 25.13 19.31 29.11
N ALA A 207 25.19 20.37 28.29
CA ALA A 207 25.46 21.74 28.74
C ALA A 207 24.45 22.75 28.16
N ARG A 208 23.48 23.14 29.00
CA ARG A 208 22.31 24.01 28.70
C ARG A 208 22.60 25.31 27.89
N LYS A 209 21.56 25.75 27.17
CA LYS A 209 21.11 27.16 26.92
C LYS A 209 21.73 27.98 25.76
N MET A 210 20.82 28.66 25.01
CA MET A 210 20.89 30.00 24.36
C MET A 210 21.17 30.15 22.83
N VAL A 211 20.19 30.79 22.16
CA VAL A 211 20.23 31.80 21.07
C VAL A 211 20.42 31.40 19.58
N LYS A 212 19.66 32.12 18.74
CA LYS A 212 19.34 32.03 17.29
C LYS A 212 20.45 32.52 16.31
N ILE A 213 20.38 32.12 15.02
CA ILE A 213 20.38 32.93 13.74
C ILE A 213 21.15 32.30 12.52
N PHE A 214 20.40 32.17 11.39
CA PHE A 214 20.63 32.26 9.91
C PHE A 214 21.83 31.66 9.10
N SER A 215 21.43 30.83 8.10
CA SER A 215 21.58 30.92 6.61
C SER A 215 22.86 30.64 5.80
N ALA A 216 22.65 29.69 4.85
CA ALA A 216 22.96 29.64 3.40
C ALA A 216 24.41 29.57 2.87
N VAL A 217 24.65 28.66 1.90
CA VAL A 217 25.07 28.92 0.50
C VAL A 217 25.21 27.60 -0.31
N VAL A 218 25.03 27.73 -1.63
CA VAL A 218 24.74 26.78 -2.72
C VAL A 218 26.01 26.43 -3.56
N ALA A 219 25.88 25.39 -4.41
CA ALA A 219 26.62 25.08 -5.67
C ALA A 219 27.94 24.28 -5.57
N LEU A 220 28.38 23.47 -6.54
CA LEU A 220 27.86 22.73 -7.71
C LEU A 220 29.11 22.00 -8.30
N CYS A 221 29.00 20.76 -8.80
CA CYS A 221 29.60 20.27 -10.07
C CYS A 221 29.74 18.72 -10.16
N LEU A 222 28.93 18.16 -11.07
CA LEU A 222 29.21 17.18 -12.14
C LEU A 222 30.50 16.33 -12.12
N ALA A 223 30.35 15.00 -12.21
CA ALA A 223 30.68 14.18 -13.40
C ALA A 223 30.48 12.66 -13.16
N GLY A 224 29.71 12.04 -14.05
CA GLY A 224 29.86 10.67 -14.59
C GLY A 224 30.08 9.46 -13.67
N THR A 225 29.15 8.52 -13.69
CA THR A 225 29.30 7.25 -14.43
C THR A 225 27.95 6.58 -14.55
N GLY A 226 27.60 6.18 -15.78
CA GLY A 226 26.39 5.44 -16.06
C GLY A 226 26.49 4.04 -15.46
N LEU A 227 25.61 3.75 -14.52
CA LEU A 227 25.17 2.40 -14.21
C LEU A 227 23.77 2.29 -14.81
N GLY A 228 23.62 1.39 -15.79
CA GLY A 228 22.34 1.09 -16.40
C GLY A 228 21.33 0.75 -15.32
N ALA A 229 20.25 1.52 -15.27
CA ALA A 229 19.14 1.24 -14.38
C ALA A 229 18.60 -0.17 -14.67
N PRO A 230 18.26 -0.97 -13.65
CA PRO A 230 17.54 -2.22 -13.89
C PRO A 230 16.24 -1.90 -14.62
N ALA A 231 15.89 -2.74 -15.61
CA ALA A 231 14.76 -2.55 -16.50
C ALA A 231 13.52 -2.07 -15.72
N TYR A 232 13.17 -0.79 -15.92
CA TYR A 232 12.02 -0.17 -15.31
C TYR A 232 10.76 -0.94 -15.75
N PHE A 233 9.95 -1.30 -14.77
CA PHE A 233 8.60 -1.78 -15.03
C PHE A 233 7.86 -0.68 -15.78
N SER A 234 7.52 -0.90 -17.05
CA SER A 234 6.77 0.07 -17.84
C SER A 234 5.33 0.12 -17.31
N PRO A 235 4.80 1.31 -16.94
CA PRO A 235 3.40 1.47 -16.57
C PRO A 235 2.47 0.85 -17.63
N PRO A 236 1.29 0.35 -17.25
CA PRO A 236 0.33 -0.14 -18.23
C PRO A 236 -0.01 0.99 -19.20
N LYS A 237 -0.06 0.66 -20.49
CA LYS A 237 -0.55 1.62 -21.49
C LYS A 237 -2.02 1.88 -21.24
N THR A 238 -2.40 3.17 -21.23
CA THR A 238 -3.80 3.56 -21.20
C THR A 238 -4.38 3.65 -22.61
N VAL A 239 -5.71 3.64 -22.72
CA VAL A 239 -6.39 3.91 -24.00
C VAL A 239 -5.97 5.28 -24.55
N SER A 240 -5.74 5.34 -25.86
CA SER A 240 -5.35 6.58 -26.55
C SER A 240 -6.53 7.53 -26.77
N GLU A 241 -7.75 7.01 -26.70
CA GLU A 241 -8.99 7.77 -26.85
C GLU A 241 -9.98 7.33 -25.78
N LEU A 242 -10.67 8.29 -25.18
CA LEU A 242 -11.76 8.05 -24.24
C LEU A 242 -12.93 8.96 -24.58
N ASP A 243 -14.01 8.38 -25.09
CA ASP A 243 -15.28 9.08 -25.26
C ASP A 243 -16.01 9.14 -23.91
N VAL A 244 -15.91 10.29 -23.25
CA VAL A 244 -16.51 10.51 -21.94
C VAL A 244 -18.02 10.25 -21.97
N GLN A 245 -18.74 10.63 -23.03
CA GLN A 245 -20.19 10.44 -23.11
C GLN A 245 -20.58 8.96 -23.13
N SER A 246 -19.84 8.15 -23.89
CA SER A 246 -20.00 6.69 -23.89
C SER A 246 -19.57 6.02 -22.58
N TYR A 247 -18.84 6.72 -21.70
CA TYR A 247 -18.37 6.23 -20.41
C TYR A 247 -19.31 6.57 -19.24
N LEU A 248 -20.14 7.62 -19.36
CA LEU A 248 -21.09 8.02 -18.33
C LEU A 248 -22.15 6.94 -18.04
N GLY A 249 -22.82 7.05 -16.89
CA GLY A 249 -23.84 6.12 -16.42
C GLY A 249 -23.29 5.04 -15.48
N ARG A 250 -24.12 4.03 -15.22
CA ARG A 250 -23.82 2.94 -14.29
C ARG A 250 -22.81 1.94 -14.83
N TRP A 251 -21.97 1.47 -13.94
CA TRP A 251 -21.07 0.34 -14.08
C TRP A 251 -21.20 -0.61 -12.89
N TYR A 252 -21.07 -1.90 -13.16
CA TYR A 252 -21.00 -2.97 -12.17
C TYR A 252 -19.58 -3.51 -12.14
N GLN A 253 -19.00 -3.62 -10.95
CA GLN A 253 -17.68 -4.22 -10.81
C GLN A 253 -17.79 -5.73 -10.89
N MET A 254 -17.11 -6.32 -11.86
CA MET A 254 -17.07 -7.76 -12.11
C MET A 254 -15.85 -8.39 -11.43
N PHE A 255 -14.71 -7.70 -11.42
CA PHE A 255 -13.50 -8.15 -10.76
C PHE A 255 -12.77 -6.98 -10.11
N ALA A 256 -12.10 -7.29 -9.00
CA ALA A 256 -11.10 -6.45 -8.35
C ALA A 256 -9.82 -7.26 -8.11
N ASP A 257 -8.82 -6.72 -7.43
CA ASP A 257 -7.66 -7.49 -6.99
C ASP A 257 -7.48 -7.53 -5.46
N LEU A 258 -6.42 -8.19 -5.00
CA LEU A 258 -6.15 -8.38 -3.57
C LEU A 258 -5.96 -7.05 -2.85
N VAL A 259 -5.33 -6.05 -3.48
CA VAL A 259 -5.08 -4.75 -2.88
C VAL A 259 -6.41 -4.04 -2.65
N VAL A 260 -7.28 -4.00 -3.66
CA VAL A 260 -8.60 -3.37 -3.58
C VAL A 260 -9.46 -4.02 -2.48
N VAL A 261 -9.60 -5.36 -2.51
CA VAL A 261 -10.46 -6.08 -1.54
C VAL A 261 -9.86 -6.15 -0.13
N SER A 262 -8.57 -5.85 0.04
CA SER A 262 -7.93 -5.82 1.37
C SER A 262 -7.83 -4.42 1.97
N THR A 263 -8.14 -3.38 1.20
CA THR A 263 -8.02 -1.98 1.62
C THR A 263 -9.39 -1.31 1.74
N PHE A 264 -9.84 -0.58 0.73
CA PHE A 264 -11.00 0.29 0.77
C PHE A 264 -12.32 -0.39 0.35
N GLU A 265 -12.27 -1.54 -0.35
CA GLU A 265 -13.46 -2.34 -0.70
C GLU A 265 -13.53 -3.66 0.08
N ARG A 266 -13.06 -3.64 1.33
CA ARG A 266 -13.06 -4.84 2.15
C ARG A 266 -14.47 -5.36 2.39
N ASN A 267 -14.69 -6.64 2.06
CA ASN A 267 -15.97 -7.34 2.16
C ASN A 267 -17.08 -6.69 1.30
N ALA A 268 -16.72 -6.00 0.23
CA ALA A 268 -17.69 -5.33 -0.62
C ALA A 268 -18.34 -6.32 -1.61
N ASP A 269 -19.66 -6.43 -1.54
CA ASP A 269 -20.51 -7.12 -2.51
C ASP A 269 -21.36 -6.11 -3.28
N CYS A 270 -21.91 -6.51 -4.43
CA CYS A 270 -22.83 -5.70 -5.23
C CYS A 270 -22.29 -4.31 -5.58
N VAL A 271 -20.98 -4.24 -5.89
CA VAL A 271 -20.26 -2.99 -6.08
C VAL A 271 -20.66 -2.34 -7.41
N THR A 272 -20.99 -1.05 -7.34
CA THR A 272 -21.39 -0.23 -8.48
C THR A 272 -20.65 1.10 -8.48
N ALA A 273 -20.46 1.66 -9.67
CA ALA A 273 -19.97 3.02 -9.88
C ALA A 273 -20.88 3.74 -10.87
N ASP A 274 -21.46 4.85 -10.46
CA ASP A 274 -22.29 5.71 -11.30
C ASP A 274 -21.52 6.97 -11.68
N TYR A 275 -21.36 7.19 -12.98
CA TYR A 275 -20.67 8.36 -13.53
C TYR A 275 -21.63 9.35 -14.16
N GLY A 276 -21.42 10.63 -13.90
CA GLY A 276 -22.20 11.73 -14.48
C GLY A 276 -21.31 12.89 -14.91
N LEU A 277 -21.82 13.82 -15.70
CA LEU A 277 -21.07 15.00 -16.12
C LEU A 277 -21.46 16.20 -15.26
N ASN A 278 -20.47 16.82 -14.63
CA ASN A 278 -20.66 18.06 -13.90
C ASN A 278 -20.59 19.27 -14.85
N PRO A 279 -21.22 20.42 -14.51
CA PRO A 279 -21.15 21.65 -15.32
C PRO A 279 -19.74 22.18 -15.56
N ASN A 280 -18.77 21.83 -14.70
CA ASN A 280 -17.36 22.24 -14.81
C ASN A 280 -16.51 21.26 -15.64
N ASN A 281 -17.14 20.36 -16.41
CA ASN A 281 -16.50 19.32 -17.22
C ASN A 281 -15.72 18.25 -16.42
N THR A 282 -15.88 18.19 -15.09
CA THR A 282 -15.46 17.02 -14.31
C THR A 282 -16.53 15.93 -14.36
N ILE A 283 -16.15 14.70 -14.03
CA ILE A 283 -17.05 13.55 -13.98
C ILE A 283 -17.47 13.36 -12.53
N SER A 284 -18.76 13.39 -12.19
CA SER A 284 -19.23 12.98 -10.86
C SER A 284 -19.05 11.47 -10.70
N VAL A 285 -18.58 11.03 -9.54
CA VAL A 285 -18.39 9.60 -9.21
C VAL A 285 -19.24 9.26 -8.01
N TYR A 286 -20.06 8.23 -8.10
CA TYR A 286 -20.78 7.67 -6.98
C TYR A 286 -20.55 6.17 -6.91
N ASN A 287 -19.76 5.73 -5.93
CA ASN A 287 -19.49 4.32 -5.69
C ASN A 287 -20.40 3.83 -4.57
N ALA A 288 -20.99 2.65 -4.74
CA ALA A 288 -21.84 2.03 -3.74
C ALA A 288 -21.68 0.50 -3.70
N ASN A 289 -21.81 -0.09 -2.51
CA ASN A 289 -21.71 -1.53 -2.29
C ASN A 289 -22.53 -1.96 -1.06
N THR A 290 -22.69 -3.27 -0.87
CA THR A 290 -23.13 -3.88 0.40
C THR A 290 -21.94 -4.48 1.15
N ASP A 291 -22.00 -4.54 2.47
CA ASP A 291 -20.91 -5.00 3.34
C ASP A 291 -21.18 -6.42 3.86
N GLY A 292 -20.28 -7.35 3.53
CA GLY A 292 -20.24 -8.72 4.06
C GLY A 292 -21.24 -9.71 3.44
N SER A 293 -22.28 -9.24 2.76
CA SER A 293 -23.18 -10.06 1.94
C SER A 293 -23.93 -9.21 0.92
N PRO A 294 -24.60 -9.81 -0.10
CA PRO A 294 -25.44 -9.08 -1.06
C PRO A 294 -26.63 -8.34 -0.44
N THR A 295 -27.02 -8.73 0.78
CA THR A 295 -28.12 -8.14 1.56
C THR A 295 -27.63 -7.38 2.80
N GLY A 296 -26.31 -7.22 2.92
CA GLY A 296 -25.68 -6.56 4.05
C GLY A 296 -25.91 -5.04 4.07
N PRO A 297 -25.38 -4.35 5.10
CA PRO A 297 -25.46 -2.90 5.20
C PRO A 297 -24.87 -2.21 3.97
N ARG A 298 -25.53 -1.15 3.51
CA ARG A 298 -25.08 -0.39 2.33
C ARG A 298 -24.00 0.61 2.72
N LYS A 299 -22.99 0.76 1.86
CA LYS A 299 -21.96 1.79 1.92
C LYS A 299 -21.96 2.54 0.59
N ALA A 300 -21.69 3.84 0.65
CA ALA A 300 -21.54 4.64 -0.55
C ALA A 300 -20.62 5.83 -0.32
N ILE A 301 -20.01 6.30 -1.40
CA ILE A 301 -19.15 7.48 -1.39
C ILE A 301 -19.31 8.27 -2.69
N LYS A 302 -19.39 9.59 -2.57
CA LYS A 302 -19.47 10.53 -3.69
C LYS A 302 -18.12 11.20 -3.89
N GLY A 303 -17.73 11.42 -5.13
CA GLY A 303 -16.49 12.06 -5.52
C GLY A 303 -16.59 12.67 -6.91
N TYR A 304 -15.44 13.02 -7.48
CA TYR A 304 -15.35 13.46 -8.86
C TYR A 304 -14.04 12.99 -9.50
N ALA A 305 -14.03 12.83 -10.82
CA ALA A 305 -12.86 12.51 -11.61
C ALA A 305 -12.60 13.55 -12.70
N TYR A 306 -11.36 13.67 -13.14
CA TYR A 306 -10.97 14.56 -14.22
C TYR A 306 -9.72 14.06 -14.95
N VAL A 307 -9.54 14.51 -16.20
CA VAL A 307 -8.34 14.25 -17.01
C VAL A 307 -7.33 15.38 -16.78
N PRO A 308 -6.19 15.14 -16.13
CA PRO A 308 -5.16 16.16 -15.89
C PRO A 308 -4.41 16.56 -17.17
N ASN A 309 -4.16 15.60 -18.08
CA ASN A 309 -3.49 15.81 -19.35
C ASN A 309 -4.38 15.38 -20.52
N LYS A 310 -4.85 16.33 -21.33
CA LYS A 310 -5.76 16.04 -22.46
C LYS A 310 -5.13 15.15 -23.55
N ASN A 311 -3.80 15.09 -23.62
CA ASN A 311 -3.09 14.22 -24.56
C ASN A 311 -3.03 12.76 -24.08
N GLU A 312 -3.43 12.49 -22.84
CA GLU A 312 -3.45 11.16 -22.22
C GLU A 312 -4.85 10.89 -21.64
N PRO A 313 -5.89 10.79 -22.49
CA PRO A 313 -7.28 10.80 -22.04
C PRO A 313 -7.65 9.59 -21.16
N GLY A 314 -6.90 8.49 -21.25
CA GLY A 314 -7.07 7.32 -20.38
C GLY A 314 -6.45 7.44 -18.99
N GLN A 315 -5.68 8.49 -18.69
CA GLN A 315 -5.06 8.69 -17.36
C GLN A 315 -5.87 9.68 -16.52
N LEU A 316 -6.90 9.20 -15.82
CA LEU A 316 -7.73 10.07 -14.98
C LEU A 316 -7.21 10.13 -13.55
N LEU A 317 -7.70 11.14 -12.85
CA LEU A 317 -7.55 11.33 -11.41
C LEU A 317 -8.94 11.36 -10.76
N VAL A 318 -9.16 10.56 -9.71
CA VAL A 318 -10.43 10.46 -8.96
C VAL A 318 -10.28 10.92 -7.52
N LYS A 319 -11.18 11.78 -7.06
CA LYS A 319 -11.14 12.45 -5.76
C LYS A 319 -12.41 12.19 -4.98
N PHE A 320 -12.25 11.61 -3.78
CA PHE A 320 -13.32 11.44 -2.80
C PHE A 320 -13.11 12.34 -1.58
N PRO A 321 -14.13 12.62 -0.75
CA PRO A 321 -14.01 13.41 0.47
C PRO A 321 -13.03 12.83 1.48
N VAL A 322 -12.95 11.50 1.55
CA VAL A 322 -12.02 10.77 2.43
C VAL A 322 -10.60 10.74 1.87
N ASN A 323 -10.46 11.04 0.57
CA ASN A 323 -9.18 11.14 -0.10
C ASN A 323 -8.78 12.63 -0.13
N PRO A 324 -7.82 13.14 0.65
CA PRO A 324 -7.08 14.44 0.44
C PRO A 324 -6.77 14.99 -0.96
N ILE A 325 -6.55 14.12 -1.93
CA ILE A 325 -5.96 14.34 -3.23
C ILE A 325 -6.53 13.25 -4.13
N PRO A 326 -6.53 13.48 -5.44
CA PRO A 326 -7.09 12.54 -6.38
C PRO A 326 -6.17 11.31 -6.58
N GLY A 327 -6.69 10.09 -6.43
CA GLY A 327 -5.99 8.85 -6.78
C GLY A 327 -6.01 8.58 -8.29
N PRO A 328 -5.06 7.80 -8.82
CA PRO A 328 -5.04 7.43 -10.24
C PRO A 328 -6.24 6.53 -10.59
N TYR A 329 -6.85 6.81 -11.75
CA TYR A 329 -7.90 6.01 -12.38
C TYR A 329 -7.53 5.85 -13.86
N TRP A 330 -6.67 4.88 -14.16
CA TRP A 330 -6.13 4.69 -15.50
C TRP A 330 -6.96 3.67 -16.27
N VAL A 331 -7.68 4.12 -17.29
CA VAL A 331 -8.44 3.26 -18.20
C VAL A 331 -7.45 2.59 -19.16
N ILE A 332 -7.20 1.30 -18.94
CA ILE A 332 -6.18 0.53 -19.67
C ILE A 332 -6.76 -0.30 -20.82
N GLN A 333 -8.08 -0.55 -20.79
CA GLN A 333 -8.79 -1.22 -21.88
C GLN A 333 -10.28 -0.84 -21.85
N LEU A 334 -10.89 -0.78 -23.05
CA LEU A 334 -12.33 -0.57 -23.24
C LEU A 334 -12.90 -1.66 -24.14
N GLY A 335 -14.13 -2.07 -23.84
CA GLY A 335 -14.92 -2.94 -24.70
C GLY A 335 -15.51 -2.21 -25.90
N PRO A 336 -16.25 -2.93 -26.76
CA PRO A 336 -16.95 -2.31 -27.89
C PRO A 336 -17.98 -1.29 -27.39
N LYS A 337 -18.27 -0.28 -28.23
CA LYS A 337 -19.42 0.60 -28.03
C LYS A 337 -20.65 -0.01 -28.69
N GLU A 338 -21.73 -0.18 -27.93
CA GLU A 338 -22.98 -0.74 -28.44
C GLU A 338 -24.16 0.17 -28.08
N THR A 339 -25.10 0.27 -29.01
CA THR A 339 -26.40 0.91 -28.78
C THR A 339 -27.38 -0.17 -28.38
N THR A 340 -28.05 0.00 -27.25
CA THR A 340 -29.10 -0.93 -26.80
C THR A 340 -30.44 -0.20 -26.82
N TRP A 341 -31.53 -0.96 -26.70
CA TRP A 341 -32.86 -0.36 -26.55
C TRP A 341 -32.98 0.54 -25.31
N ARG A 342 -32.07 0.43 -24.33
CA ARG A 342 -32.05 1.25 -23.11
C ARG A 342 -31.32 2.58 -23.29
N ASN A 343 -30.48 2.72 -24.32
CA ASN A 343 -29.57 3.86 -24.47
C ASN A 343 -29.57 4.40 -25.91
N ALA A 344 -29.91 5.67 -26.08
CA ALA A 344 -29.93 6.33 -27.40
C ALA A 344 -28.55 6.54 -28.02
N GLN A 345 -27.48 6.50 -27.23
CA GLN A 345 -26.10 6.69 -27.66
C GLN A 345 -25.27 5.41 -27.44
N PRO A 346 -24.30 5.09 -28.31
CA PRO A 346 -23.41 3.95 -28.10
C PRO A 346 -22.63 4.07 -26.79
N GLN A 347 -22.62 3.01 -25.97
CA GLN A 347 -21.88 2.96 -24.71
C GLN A 347 -20.86 1.84 -24.72
N TYR A 348 -19.71 2.06 -24.06
CA TYR A 348 -18.71 1.01 -23.84
C TYR A 348 -19.32 -0.11 -22.97
N GLN A 349 -19.15 -1.37 -23.37
CA GLN A 349 -19.73 -2.51 -22.66
C GLN A 349 -18.94 -2.98 -21.43
N TYR A 350 -17.61 -2.83 -21.47
CA TYR A 350 -16.72 -3.07 -20.35
C TYR A 350 -15.59 -2.04 -20.30
N SER A 351 -14.96 -1.89 -19.13
CA SER A 351 -13.76 -1.08 -18.91
C SER A 351 -12.84 -1.80 -17.93
N ILE A 352 -11.54 -1.80 -18.22
CA ILE A 352 -10.51 -2.26 -17.29
C ILE A 352 -9.74 -1.04 -16.82
N VAL A 353 -9.65 -0.89 -15.50
CA VAL A 353 -9.04 0.26 -14.84
C VAL A 353 -7.97 -0.21 -13.86
N SER A 354 -6.86 0.50 -13.83
CA SER A 354 -5.75 0.25 -12.92
C SER A 354 -5.06 1.56 -12.55
N ASP A 355 -3.80 1.46 -12.14
CA ASP A 355 -2.93 2.56 -11.73
C ASP A 355 -1.52 2.37 -12.31
N PRO A 356 -0.63 3.38 -12.22
CA PRO A 356 0.72 3.32 -12.79
C PRO A 356 1.56 2.13 -12.33
N MET A 357 1.26 1.54 -11.17
CA MET A 357 1.97 0.42 -10.57
C MET A 357 1.29 -0.93 -10.77
N ARG A 358 0.11 -0.98 -11.42
CA ARG A 358 -0.74 -2.19 -11.51
C ARG A 358 -1.08 -2.78 -10.13
N ALA A 359 -1.17 -1.92 -9.12
CA ALA A 359 -1.39 -2.32 -7.75
C ALA A 359 -2.88 -2.52 -7.45
N GLY A 360 -3.76 -1.76 -8.11
CA GLY A 360 -5.20 -1.92 -8.10
C GLY A 360 -5.74 -2.33 -9.47
N LEU A 361 -6.80 -3.12 -9.46
CA LEU A 361 -7.51 -3.57 -10.65
C LEU A 361 -9.02 -3.40 -10.42
N PHE A 362 -9.71 -2.86 -11.41
CA PHE A 362 -11.16 -2.85 -11.49
C PHE A 362 -11.58 -3.26 -12.90
N VAL A 363 -12.38 -4.32 -13.00
CA VAL A 363 -13.07 -4.69 -14.24
C VAL A 363 -14.52 -4.28 -14.08
N LEU A 364 -14.96 -3.34 -14.89
CA LEU A 364 -16.30 -2.77 -14.86
C LEU A 364 -17.09 -3.21 -16.09
N ALA A 365 -18.38 -3.51 -15.91
CA ALA A 365 -19.29 -3.89 -16.98
C ALA A 365 -20.61 -3.10 -16.92
N ARG A 366 -21.27 -2.93 -18.07
CA ARG A 366 -22.62 -2.32 -18.14
C ARG A 366 -23.72 -3.25 -17.68
N ASP A 367 -23.57 -4.53 -17.97
CA ASP A 367 -24.51 -5.58 -17.60
C ASP A 367 -23.72 -6.83 -17.16
N PRO A 368 -23.86 -7.27 -15.90
CA PRO A 368 -23.12 -8.43 -15.39
C PRO A 368 -23.41 -9.75 -16.14
N ALA A 369 -24.61 -9.95 -16.66
CA ALA A 369 -24.98 -11.19 -17.37
C ALA A 369 -24.44 -11.18 -18.80
N ASP A 370 -24.58 -10.06 -19.50
CA ASP A 370 -23.99 -9.86 -20.83
C ASP A 370 -22.47 -10.00 -20.78
N PHE A 371 -21.84 -9.38 -19.76
CA PHE A 371 -20.39 -9.50 -19.55
C PHE A 371 -19.92 -10.94 -19.35
N ARG A 372 -20.58 -11.67 -18.45
CA ARG A 372 -20.25 -13.08 -18.19
C ARG A 372 -20.38 -13.94 -19.44
N SER A 373 -21.40 -13.70 -20.26
CA SER A 373 -21.67 -14.51 -21.44
C SER A 373 -20.78 -14.18 -22.63
N ARG A 374 -20.42 -12.91 -22.83
CA ARG A 374 -19.75 -12.44 -24.06
C ARG A 374 -18.30 -12.01 -23.89
N PHE A 375 -17.95 -11.39 -22.76
CA PHE A 375 -16.70 -10.65 -22.64
C PHE A 375 -15.73 -11.24 -21.60
N GLN A 376 -16.24 -11.98 -20.61
CA GLN A 376 -15.44 -12.42 -19.46
C GLN A 376 -14.23 -13.27 -19.88
N ALA A 377 -14.40 -14.23 -20.78
CA ALA A 377 -13.31 -15.11 -21.19
C ALA A 377 -12.16 -14.30 -21.84
N ASP A 378 -12.49 -13.42 -22.77
CA ASP A 378 -11.51 -12.56 -23.46
C ASP A 378 -10.87 -11.56 -22.51
N VAL A 379 -11.63 -10.98 -21.58
CA VAL A 379 -11.11 -10.04 -20.57
C VAL A 379 -10.14 -10.74 -19.62
N LEU A 380 -10.47 -11.93 -19.10
CA LEU A 380 -9.57 -12.68 -18.23
C LEU A 380 -8.29 -13.11 -18.95
N GLN A 381 -8.40 -13.50 -20.22
CA GLN A 381 -7.24 -13.80 -21.06
C GLN A 381 -6.39 -12.55 -21.30
N TRP A 382 -7.02 -11.41 -21.59
CA TRP A 382 -6.34 -10.13 -21.79
C TRP A 382 -5.60 -9.70 -20.51
N LEU A 383 -6.23 -9.81 -19.34
CA LEU A 383 -5.62 -9.50 -18.05
C LEU A 383 -4.35 -10.32 -17.82
N LYS A 384 -4.41 -11.63 -18.08
CA LYS A 384 -3.25 -12.51 -17.98
C LYS A 384 -2.11 -12.09 -18.90
N VAL A 385 -2.40 -11.85 -20.19
CA VAL A 385 -1.38 -11.40 -21.16
C VAL A 385 -0.78 -10.04 -20.78
N ASN A 386 -1.55 -9.21 -20.08
CA ASN A 386 -1.14 -7.90 -19.62
C ASN A 386 -0.69 -7.87 -18.16
N GLN A 387 -0.13 -8.97 -17.61
CA GLN A 387 0.52 -8.98 -16.28
C GLN A 387 -0.42 -8.68 -15.08
N PHE A 388 -1.70 -9.04 -15.21
CA PHE A 388 -2.66 -9.11 -14.10
C PHE A 388 -2.93 -10.58 -13.73
N ASP A 389 -1.86 -11.34 -13.53
CA ASP A 389 -1.89 -12.76 -13.18
C ASP A 389 -1.06 -13.09 -11.93
N HIS A 390 -0.44 -12.09 -11.30
CA HIS A 390 0.27 -12.26 -10.04
C HIS A 390 -0.70 -12.39 -8.87
N PHE A 391 -0.30 -13.04 -7.77
CA PHE A 391 -1.22 -13.31 -6.67
C PHE A 391 -1.90 -12.05 -6.08
N TYR A 392 -1.26 -10.88 -6.17
CA TYR A 392 -1.74 -9.61 -5.61
C TYR A 392 -2.61 -8.79 -6.57
N ASN A 393 -2.42 -8.92 -7.88
CA ASN A 393 -3.16 -8.15 -8.90
C ASN A 393 -4.02 -9.02 -9.83
N LYS A 394 -4.04 -10.34 -9.64
CA LYS A 394 -4.93 -11.25 -10.36
C LYS A 394 -6.40 -10.95 -10.04
N PRO A 395 -7.30 -11.13 -11.02
CA PRO A 395 -8.70 -10.85 -10.83
C PRO A 395 -9.33 -11.75 -9.75
N ILE A 396 -10.02 -11.12 -8.82
CA ILE A 396 -10.89 -11.67 -7.79
C ILE A 396 -12.32 -11.26 -8.14
N GLU A 397 -13.20 -12.24 -8.33
CA GLU A 397 -14.59 -11.96 -8.71
C GLU A 397 -15.30 -11.14 -7.63
N THR A 398 -15.97 -10.08 -8.04
CA THR A 398 -16.84 -9.29 -7.19
C THR A 398 -18.25 -9.89 -7.24
N VAL A 399 -18.89 -10.05 -6.08
CA VAL A 399 -20.21 -10.69 -6.00
C VAL A 399 -21.27 -9.82 -6.66
N GLN A 400 -21.85 -10.30 -7.76
CA GLN A 400 -22.98 -9.70 -8.48
C GLN A 400 -24.05 -10.77 -8.72
N THR A 401 -25.06 -10.86 -7.83
CA THR A 401 -26.12 -11.88 -7.86
C THR A 401 -27.51 -11.25 -7.95
N GLU A 402 -28.54 -12.06 -8.16
CA GLU A 402 -29.94 -11.60 -8.15
C GLU A 402 -30.38 -11.01 -6.79
N ALA A 403 -29.68 -11.36 -5.70
CA ALA A 403 -29.93 -10.79 -4.38
C ALA A 403 -29.44 -9.33 -4.25
N CYS A 404 -28.58 -8.87 -5.16
CA CYS A 404 -28.06 -7.52 -5.15
C CYS A 404 -29.15 -6.49 -5.44
N LYS A 405 -29.31 -5.52 -4.54
CA LYS A 405 -30.20 -4.36 -4.72
C LYS A 405 -29.37 -3.11 -4.86
N TYR A 406 -29.31 -2.59 -6.08
CA TYR A 406 -28.53 -1.40 -6.42
C TYR A 406 -29.31 -0.11 -6.14
N PRO A 407 -28.63 1.00 -5.77
CA PRO A 407 -29.27 2.30 -5.63
C PRO A 407 -29.82 2.79 -6.99
N PRO A 408 -30.71 3.79 -7.05
CA PRO A 408 -31.06 4.46 -8.31
C PRO A 408 -29.83 5.02 -9.02
N ALA A 409 -29.81 4.97 -10.36
CA ALA A 409 -28.68 5.41 -11.18
C ALA A 409 -28.53 6.94 -11.26
N ASP A 410 -29.46 7.71 -10.72
CA ASP A 410 -29.50 9.18 -10.82
C ASP A 410 -28.77 9.91 -9.69
N GLY A 411 -28.12 9.16 -8.77
CA GLY A 411 -27.30 9.72 -7.68
C GLY A 411 -28.08 10.59 -6.68
N LYS A 412 -29.41 10.67 -6.79
CA LYS A 412 -30.27 11.38 -5.85
C LYS A 412 -30.38 10.54 -4.58
N PRO A 413 -30.11 11.13 -3.41
CA PRO A 413 -30.34 10.45 -2.15
C PRO A 413 -31.85 10.41 -1.92
N GLU A 414 -32.54 9.39 -2.43
CA GLU A 414 -33.76 8.99 -1.76
C GLU A 414 -33.38 8.42 -0.39
N LYS A 415 -34.17 8.75 0.64
CA LYS A 415 -34.16 7.98 1.88
C LYS A 415 -34.62 6.58 1.51
N TRP A 416 -33.66 5.66 1.44
CA TRP A 416 -33.90 4.23 1.33
C TRP A 416 -33.88 3.58 2.71
#